data_AF-A0A4Z1C7K3-F1
#
_entry.id   AF-A0A4Z1C7K3-F1
#
_cell.length_a   1.000
_cell.length_b   1.000
_cell.length_c   1.000
_cell.angle_alpha   90.00
_cell.angle_beta   90.00
_cell.angle_gamma   90.00
#
_symmetry.space_group_name_H-M   'P 1'
#
loop_
_entity.id
_entity.type
_entity.pdbx_description
1 polymer ?
#
loop_
_entity_poly.entity_id
_entity_poly.type
_entity_poly.pdbx_seq_one_letter_code
_entity_poly.pdbx_strand_id
1 'polypeptide(L)'
;MTSAETVRAYDLDAAAYAAVTATVPDRVRTVLEDLARRLGDGARVLEVGSGSGRDALLMESLGLDVRRTDVTPGFVALLREQGHACDLLDPLVHDLAALAEAVTASGWAGVDLRGGLVGSRGESWLAVSAVRDGVSA
;
A
#
# COMPACT_ATOMS: atom_id res chain seq x y z
N MET A 1 -20.93 -9.01 -1.26
CA MET A 1 -20.13 -7.83 -1.61
C MET A 1 -18.83 -8.35 -2.20
N THR A 2 -18.64 -8.13 -3.49
CA THR A 2 -17.47 -8.54 -4.27
C THR A 2 -16.39 -7.46 -4.19
N SER A 3 -15.14 -7.79 -4.52
CA SER A 3 -14.03 -6.80 -4.55
C SER A 3 -14.35 -5.60 -5.45
N ALA A 4 -15.03 -5.82 -6.58
CA ALA A 4 -15.45 -4.76 -7.50
C ALA A 4 -16.54 -3.83 -6.91
N GLU A 5 -17.44 -4.36 -6.08
CA GLU A 5 -18.46 -3.56 -5.39
C GLU A 5 -17.83 -2.66 -4.31
N THR A 6 -16.79 -3.15 -3.63
CA THR A 6 -16.03 -2.37 -2.64
C THR A 6 -15.24 -1.22 -3.29
N VAL A 7 -14.55 -1.48 -4.41
CA VAL A 7 -13.81 -0.44 -5.15
C VAL A 7 -14.77 0.65 -5.64
N ARG A 8 -15.92 0.28 -6.21
CA ARG A 8 -16.92 1.23 -6.69
C ARG A 8 -17.50 2.09 -5.55
N ALA A 9 -17.68 1.53 -4.36
CA ALA A 9 -18.17 2.28 -3.21
C ALA A 9 -17.16 3.33 -2.73
N TYR A 10 -15.85 3.02 -2.76
CA TYR A 10 -14.81 4.01 -2.46
C TYR A 10 -14.70 5.08 -3.55
N ASP A 11 -14.79 4.70 -4.81
CA ASP A 11 -14.68 5.62 -5.95
C ASP A 11 -15.81 6.66 -5.98
N LEU A 12 -17.00 6.28 -5.49
CA LEU A 12 -18.18 7.15 -5.42
C LEU A 12 -18.06 8.28 -4.38
N ASP A 13 -17.22 8.15 -3.35
CA ASP A 13 -17.08 9.20 -2.33
C ASP A 13 -15.71 9.23 -1.61
N ALA A 14 -14.63 9.10 -2.39
CA ALA A 14 -13.26 9.11 -1.88
C ALA A 14 -12.94 10.37 -1.05
N ALA A 15 -13.49 11.52 -1.45
CA ALA A 15 -13.27 12.78 -0.76
C ALA A 15 -14.00 12.86 0.59
N ALA A 16 -15.28 12.45 0.70
CA ALA A 16 -15.93 12.43 2.00
C ALA A 16 -15.35 11.34 2.91
N TYR A 17 -14.97 10.18 2.34
CA TYR A 17 -14.25 9.15 3.09
C TYR A 17 -12.95 9.71 3.67
N ALA A 18 -12.14 10.39 2.84
CA ALA A 18 -10.89 11.02 3.27
C ALA A 18 -11.10 12.02 4.42
N ALA A 19 -12.18 12.81 4.36
CA ALA A 19 -12.51 13.79 5.39
C ALA A 19 -12.88 13.12 6.73
N VAL A 20 -13.68 12.05 6.70
CA VAL A 20 -14.09 11.37 7.95
C VAL A 20 -12.99 10.49 8.54
N THR A 21 -12.03 10.04 7.71
CA THR A 21 -10.89 9.20 8.15
C THR A 21 -9.57 9.97 8.20
N ALA A 22 -9.58 11.30 8.36
CA ALA A 22 -8.36 12.11 8.33
C ALA A 22 -7.47 11.89 9.57
N THR A 23 -8.06 11.61 10.73
CA THR A 23 -7.33 11.43 11.99
C THR A 23 -6.71 10.04 12.09
N VAL A 24 -5.43 9.97 12.44
CA VAL A 24 -4.75 8.69 12.73
C VAL A 24 -5.19 8.17 14.10
N PRO A 25 -5.81 6.97 14.20
CA PRO A 25 -6.10 6.35 15.49
C PRO A 25 -4.82 6.00 16.25
N ASP A 26 -4.81 6.15 17.58
CA ASP A 26 -3.62 5.92 18.43
C ASP A 26 -2.97 4.55 18.25
N ARG A 27 -3.79 3.53 18.02
CA ARG A 27 -3.30 2.17 17.76
C ARG A 27 -2.47 2.11 16.48
N VAL A 28 -2.92 2.78 15.41
CA VAL A 28 -2.20 2.82 14.13
C VAL A 28 -0.93 3.63 14.28
N ARG A 29 -1.01 4.78 14.96
CA ARG A 29 0.17 5.60 15.28
C ARG A 29 1.26 4.80 15.99
N THR A 30 0.91 4.10 17.06
CA THR A 30 1.86 3.28 17.84
C THR A 30 2.56 2.24 16.96
N VAL A 31 1.82 1.59 16.06
CA VAL A 31 2.38 0.59 15.15
C VAL A 31 3.33 1.22 14.14
N LEU A 32 2.97 2.36 13.56
CA LEU A 32 3.80 3.04 12.56
C LEU A 32 5.07 3.65 13.19
N GLU A 33 4.99 4.14 14.42
CA GLU A 33 6.17 4.60 15.18
C GLU A 33 7.13 3.45 15.50
N ASP A 34 6.60 2.27 15.87
CA ASP A 34 7.44 1.09 16.09
C ASP A 34 8.07 0.57 14.78
N LEU A 35 7.30 0.57 13.69
CA LEU A 35 7.79 0.21 12.36
C LEU A 35 8.93 1.14 11.93
N ALA A 36 8.72 2.46 12.01
CA ALA A 36 9.73 3.44 11.63
C ALA A 36 11.02 3.27 12.44
N ARG A 37 10.90 3.05 13.76
CA ARG A 37 12.05 2.81 14.64
C ARG A 37 12.84 1.56 14.26
N ARG A 38 12.16 0.50 13.81
CA ARG A 38 12.81 -0.76 13.38
C ARG A 38 13.48 -0.65 12.02
N LEU A 39 12.89 0.11 11.10
CA LEU A 39 13.39 0.26 9.73
C LEU A 39 14.51 1.30 9.64
N GLY A 40 14.47 2.34 10.48
CA GLY A 40 15.40 3.46 10.46
C GLY A 40 15.06 4.52 9.40
N ASP A 41 15.68 5.68 9.56
CA ASP A 41 15.46 6.86 8.70
C ASP A 41 15.80 6.55 7.22
N GLY A 42 14.98 7.08 6.32
CA GLY A 42 15.11 6.90 4.86
C GLY A 42 14.75 5.50 4.37
N ALA A 43 14.22 4.62 5.22
CA ALA A 43 13.77 3.32 4.78
C ALA A 43 12.59 3.42 3.82
N ARG A 44 12.69 2.71 2.68
CA ARG A 44 11.66 2.64 1.64
C ARG A 44 10.54 1.69 2.01
N VAL A 45 9.30 2.15 1.86
CA VAL A 45 8.06 1.40 2.14
C VAL A 45 7.15 1.44 0.92
N LEU A 46 6.68 0.28 0.48
CA LEU A 46 5.57 0.18 -0.47
C LEU A 46 4.26 0.05 0.32
N GLU A 47 3.37 1.03 0.22
CA GLU A 47 2.04 0.99 0.83
C GLU A 47 1.01 0.57 -0.23
N VAL A 48 0.24 -0.49 0.07
CA VAL A 48 -0.85 -0.99 -0.77
C VAL A 48 -2.18 -0.61 -0.14
N GLY A 49 -2.99 0.15 -0.87
CA GLY A 49 -4.25 0.70 -0.36
C GLY A 49 -4.03 1.98 0.44
N SER A 50 -3.35 2.96 -0.16
CA SER A 50 -3.03 4.24 0.49
C SER A 50 -4.25 5.09 0.84
N GLY A 51 -5.40 4.88 0.19
CA GLY A 51 -6.63 5.65 0.41
C GLY A 51 -6.38 7.16 0.31
N SER A 52 -6.80 7.91 1.33
CA SER A 52 -6.55 9.36 1.43
C SER A 52 -5.11 9.72 1.80
N GLY A 53 -4.24 8.73 2.02
CA GLY A 53 -2.83 8.94 2.32
C GLY A 53 -2.50 9.20 3.79
N ARG A 54 -3.46 9.05 4.70
CA ARG A 54 -3.31 9.30 6.14
C ARG A 54 -2.09 8.60 6.76
N ASP A 55 -1.95 7.30 6.50
CA ASP A 55 -0.92 6.48 7.15
C ASP A 55 0.45 6.73 6.54
N ALA A 56 0.55 6.83 5.21
CA ALA A 56 1.77 7.26 4.53
C ALA A 56 2.26 8.66 4.94
N LEU A 57 1.38 9.63 5.19
CA LEU A 57 1.80 10.94 5.70
C LEU A 57 2.46 10.84 7.09
N LEU A 58 1.91 9.99 7.97
CA LEU A 58 2.54 9.75 9.27
C LEU A 58 3.89 9.05 9.10
N MET A 59 3.97 8.02 8.25
CA MET A 59 5.23 7.33 7.95
C MET A 59 6.30 8.28 7.39
N GLU A 60 5.95 9.16 6.45
CA GLU A 60 6.85 10.18 5.90
C GLU A 60 7.31 11.17 6.98
N SER A 61 6.43 11.61 7.87
CA SER A 61 6.79 12.48 8.99
C SER A 61 7.72 11.81 10.02
N LEU A 62 7.72 10.47 10.06
CA LEU A 62 8.61 9.64 10.86
C LEU A 62 9.93 9.31 10.13
N GLY A 63 10.16 9.88 8.95
CA GLY A 63 11.42 9.74 8.20
C GLY A 63 11.44 8.59 7.20
N LEU A 64 10.32 7.93 6.92
CA LEU A 64 10.23 6.86 5.91
C LEU A 64 10.00 7.43 4.50
N ASP A 65 10.50 6.72 3.49
CA ASP A 65 10.25 7.04 2.07
C ASP A 65 9.14 6.13 1.53
N VAL A 66 7.93 6.68 1.32
CA VAL A 66 6.74 5.88 1.04
C VAL A 66 6.35 5.96 -0.44
N ARG A 67 6.29 4.79 -1.10
CA ARG A 67 5.62 4.63 -2.39
C ARG A 67 4.16 4.24 -2.17
N ARG A 68 3.26 5.18 -2.48
CA ARG A 68 1.81 5.02 -2.30
C ARG A 68 1.19 4.29 -3.50
N THR A 69 0.29 3.35 -3.25
CA THR A 69 -0.48 2.69 -4.30
C THR A 69 -1.92 2.45 -3.84
N ASP A 70 -2.88 2.55 -4.76
CA ASP A 70 -4.28 2.22 -4.47
C ASP A 70 -4.95 1.57 -5.69
N VAL A 71 -5.96 0.74 -5.43
CA VAL A 71 -6.78 0.13 -6.47
C VAL A 71 -7.85 1.10 -6.98
N THR A 72 -8.17 2.12 -6.21
CA THR A 72 -9.27 3.06 -6.46
C THR A 72 -8.75 4.28 -7.25
N PRO A 73 -9.15 4.48 -8.51
CA PRO A 73 -8.72 5.63 -9.30
C PRO A 73 -9.00 6.98 -8.64
N GLY A 74 -10.13 7.12 -7.92
CA GLY A 74 -10.48 8.33 -7.18
C GLY A 74 -9.47 8.71 -6.09
N PHE A 75 -8.95 7.74 -5.32
CA PHE A 75 -7.90 8.00 -4.33
C PHE A 75 -6.56 8.35 -4.99
N VAL A 76 -6.22 7.66 -6.08
CA VAL A 76 -5.00 7.97 -6.85
C VAL A 76 -5.05 9.41 -7.39
N ALA A 77 -6.18 9.83 -7.96
CA ALA A 77 -6.39 11.19 -8.44
C ALA A 77 -6.31 12.21 -7.29
N LEU A 78 -7.04 11.96 -6.20
CA LEU A 78 -7.04 12.83 -5.01
C LEU A 78 -5.62 13.06 -4.46
N LEU A 79 -4.83 12.01 -4.30
CA LEU A 79 -3.46 12.10 -3.80
C LEU A 79 -2.56 12.88 -4.76
N ARG A 80 -2.69 12.65 -6.07
CA ARG A 80 -1.92 13.38 -7.09
C ARG A 80 -2.29 14.86 -7.13
N GLU A 81 -3.56 15.21 -6.98
CA GLU A 81 -4.03 16.59 -6.86
C GLU A 81 -3.48 17.29 -5.61
N GLN A 82 -3.26 16.53 -4.52
CA GLN A 82 -2.60 17.00 -3.30
C GLN A 82 -1.07 17.08 -3.41
N GLY A 83 -0.49 16.68 -4.56
CA GLY A 83 0.95 16.72 -4.81
C GLY A 83 1.71 15.47 -4.37
N HIS A 84 1.01 14.38 -4.01
CA HIS A 84 1.62 13.11 -3.64
C HIS A 84 1.74 12.16 -4.83
N ALA A 85 2.89 11.49 -4.97
CA ALA A 85 3.04 10.41 -5.93
C ALA A 85 2.25 9.18 -5.47
N CYS A 86 1.29 8.73 -6.28
CA CYS A 86 0.51 7.51 -6.03
C CYS A 86 0.28 6.78 -7.36
N ASP A 87 0.43 5.45 -7.37
CA ASP A 87 0.16 4.62 -8.54
C ASP A 87 -1.14 3.84 -8.40
N LEU A 88 -1.81 3.61 -9.53
CA LEU A 88 -2.91 2.66 -9.61
C LEU A 88 -2.36 1.23 -9.59
N LEU A 89 -2.71 0.49 -8.55
CA LEU A 89 -2.31 -0.91 -8.36
C LEU A 89 -3.50 -1.71 -7.87
N ASP A 90 -4.00 -2.62 -8.71
CA ASP A 90 -4.93 -3.65 -8.29
C ASP A 90 -4.16 -4.98 -8.06
N PRO A 91 -3.83 -5.35 -6.81
CA PRO A 91 -3.11 -6.59 -6.54
C PRO A 91 -3.94 -7.86 -6.82
N LEU A 92 -5.24 -7.74 -7.10
CA LEU A 92 -6.14 -8.86 -7.36
C LEU A 92 -6.32 -9.13 -8.87
N VAL A 93 -6.14 -8.12 -9.73
CA VAL A 93 -6.37 -8.26 -11.18
C VAL A 93 -5.23 -7.73 -12.06
N HIS A 94 -4.33 -6.88 -11.56
CA HIS A 94 -3.16 -6.49 -12.34
C HIS A 94 -2.21 -7.69 -12.49
N ASP A 95 -1.57 -7.76 -13.66
CA ASP A 95 -0.51 -8.72 -13.94
C ASP A 95 0.52 -8.70 -12.81
N LEU A 96 0.85 -9.88 -12.29
CA LEU A 96 1.88 -10.05 -11.27
C LEU A 96 3.20 -9.39 -11.71
N ALA A 97 3.46 -9.25 -13.01
CA ALA A 97 4.58 -8.49 -13.54
C ALA A 97 4.57 -7.01 -13.11
N ALA A 98 3.43 -6.32 -13.18
CA ALA A 98 3.35 -4.91 -12.78
C ALA A 98 3.57 -4.72 -11.28
N LEU A 99 3.10 -5.68 -10.47
CA LEU A 99 3.41 -5.70 -9.04
C LEU A 99 4.90 -6.01 -8.80
N ALA A 100 5.50 -6.90 -9.58
CA ALA A 100 6.94 -7.20 -9.48
C ALA A 100 7.78 -5.95 -9.76
N GLU A 101 7.38 -5.16 -10.76
CA GLU A 101 8.01 -3.89 -11.10
C GLU A 101 7.90 -2.88 -9.96
N ALA A 102 6.71 -2.73 -9.37
CA ALA A 102 6.51 -1.82 -8.23
C ALA A 102 7.38 -2.21 -7.02
N VAL A 103 7.42 -3.51 -6.68
CA VAL A 103 8.26 -4.04 -5.60
C VAL A 103 9.75 -3.82 -5.91
N THR A 104 10.17 -4.06 -7.15
CA THR A 104 11.56 -3.84 -7.59
C THR A 104 11.93 -2.35 -7.53
N ALA A 105 11.06 -1.46 -8.01
CA ALA A 105 11.27 -0.02 -7.97
C ALA A 105 11.39 0.53 -6.53
N SER A 106 10.71 -0.11 -5.58
CA SER A 106 10.85 0.20 -4.14
C SER A 106 12.16 -0.29 -3.52
N GLY A 107 13.02 -0.98 -4.28
CA GLY A 107 14.37 -1.33 -3.86
C GLY A 107 14.59 -2.75 -3.40
N TRP A 108 13.65 -3.64 -3.68
CA TRP A 108 13.75 -5.06 -3.37
C TRP A 108 14.25 -5.84 -4.58
N ALA A 109 14.99 -6.91 -4.36
CA ALA A 109 15.53 -7.79 -5.39
C ALA A 109 14.98 -9.23 -5.24
N GLY A 110 15.18 -10.08 -6.25
CA GLY A 110 14.74 -11.47 -6.19
C GLY A 110 13.22 -11.62 -5.98
N VAL A 111 12.43 -10.75 -6.60
CA VAL A 111 10.98 -10.68 -6.43
C VAL A 111 10.31 -11.88 -7.10
N ASP A 112 9.66 -12.74 -6.31
CA ASP A 112 8.77 -13.83 -6.74
C ASP A 112 7.35 -13.53 -6.24
N LEU A 113 6.39 -13.60 -7.16
CA LEU A 113 4.98 -13.31 -6.90
C LEU A 113 4.12 -14.48 -7.32
N ARG A 114 3.21 -14.90 -6.44
CA ARG A 114 2.27 -16.00 -6.71
C ARG A 114 0.87 -15.59 -6.30
N GLY A 115 0.01 -15.37 -7.29
CA GLY A 115 -1.43 -15.16 -7.08
C GLY A 115 -2.20 -16.49 -7.06
N GLY A 116 -3.49 -16.41 -6.71
CA GLY A 116 -4.39 -17.57 -6.83
C GLY A 116 -4.21 -18.63 -5.74
N LEU A 117 -3.44 -18.35 -4.69
CA LEU A 117 -3.19 -19.31 -3.62
C LEU A 117 -4.47 -19.50 -2.78
N VAL A 118 -4.94 -20.74 -2.63
CA VAL A 118 -6.18 -21.01 -1.91
C VAL A 118 -5.97 -20.81 -0.41
N GLY A 119 -6.78 -19.93 0.17
CA GLY A 119 -6.82 -19.67 1.60
C GLY A 119 -7.70 -20.64 2.37
N SER A 120 -7.45 -20.75 3.67
CA SER A 120 -8.19 -21.67 4.55
C SER A 120 -9.65 -21.28 4.77
N ARG A 121 -10.05 -20.06 4.38
CA ARG A 121 -11.43 -19.56 4.49
C ARG A 121 -12.11 -19.30 3.15
N GLY A 122 -11.62 -19.90 2.06
CA GLY A 122 -12.16 -19.71 0.70
C GLY A 122 -11.76 -18.38 0.04
N GLU A 123 -10.82 -17.67 0.65
CA GLU A 123 -10.17 -16.49 0.08
C GLU A 123 -9.04 -16.91 -0.88
N SER A 124 -8.64 -16.01 -1.77
CA SER A 124 -7.47 -16.19 -2.63
C SER A 124 -6.35 -15.27 -2.14
N TRP A 125 -5.15 -15.81 -1.97
CA TRP A 125 -3.98 -15.12 -1.48
C TRP A 125 -3.00 -14.81 -2.61
N LEU A 126 -2.31 -13.69 -2.43
CA LEU A 126 -1.12 -13.30 -3.17
C LEU A 126 0.08 -13.45 -2.22
N ALA A 127 1.07 -14.25 -2.61
CA ALA A 127 2.34 -14.35 -1.92
C ALA A 127 3.40 -13.50 -2.64
N VAL A 128 4.16 -12.74 -1.85
CA VAL A 128 5.32 -11.96 -2.30
C VAL A 128 6.54 -12.44 -1.55
N SER A 129 7.57 -12.85 -2.27
CA SER A 129 8.90 -13.10 -1.73
C SER A 129 9.87 -12.15 -2.39
N ALA A 130 10.66 -11.43 -1.60
CA ALA A 130 11.70 -10.55 -2.11
C ALA A 130 12.81 -10.44 -1.07
N VAL A 131 14.02 -10.15 -1.54
CA VAL A 131 15.23 -10.03 -0.72
C VAL A 131 15.75 -8.61 -0.81
N ARG A 132 16.26 -8.10 0.31
CA ARG A 132 17.02 -6.85 0.36
C ARG A 132 18.32 -7.12 1.09
N ASP A 133 19.42 -6.60 0.54
CA ASP A 133 20.81 -6.88 0.92
C ASP A 133 21.02 -7.28 2.39
N GLY A 134 21.27 -8.58 2.61
CA GLY A 134 21.96 -9.09 3.79
C GLY A 134 21.14 -9.69 4.93
N VAL A 135 19.81 -9.70 4.89
CA VAL A 135 19.01 -10.49 5.85
C VAL A 135 18.30 -11.61 5.11
N SER A 136 19.00 -12.73 4.94
CA SER A 136 18.33 -14.01 4.79
C SER A 136 17.51 -14.27 6.07
N ALA A 137 16.29 -14.78 5.88
CA ALA A 137 15.40 -15.24 6.93
C ALA A 137 16.07 -16.22 7.91
#